data_AF-Q36132-F1
#
_entry.id   AF-Q36132-F1
#
_cell.length_a   1.000
_cell.length_b   1.000
_cell.length_c   1.000
_cell.angle_alpha   90.00
_cell.angle_beta   90.00
_cell.angle_gamma   90.00
#
_symmetry.space_group_name_H-M   'P 1'
#
loop_
_entity.id
_entity.type
_entity.pdbx_description
1 polymer ?
#
loop_
_entity_poly.entity_id
_entity_poly.type
_entity_poly.pdbx_seq_one_letter_code
_entity_poly.pdbx_strand_id
1 'polypeptide(L)' 'WSYEYSDFNNIEFESYMINNNNKENFRLIEVDNKTIMPFKFNIRLLITSEDVIHSWTIPSLGIKMDAIP' A
#
# COMPACT_ATOMS: atom_id res chain seq x y z
N TRP A 1 1.89 1.09 6.26
CA TRP A 1 0.52 1.06 5.73
C TRP A 1 -0.05 -0.32 5.98
N SER A 2 -1.24 -0.43 6.55
CA SER A 2 -1.99 -1.69 6.61
C SER A 2 -2.87 -1.81 5.36
N TYR A 3 -3.06 -3.04 4.89
CA TYR A 3 -3.95 -3.35 3.76
C TYR A 3 -4.88 -4.49 4.15
N GLU A 4 -6.13 -4.36 3.74
CA GLU A 4 -7.18 -5.34 3.95
C GLU A 4 -7.85 -5.64 2.61
N TYR A 5 -7.96 -6.92 2.25
CA TYR A 5 -8.77 -7.33 1.10
C TYR A 5 -10.11 -7.87 1.61
N SER A 6 -11.07 -6.97 1.79
CA SER A 6 -12.40 -7.26 2.36
C SER A 6 -13.20 -8.33 1.60
N ASP A 7 -12.95 -8.49 0.30
CA ASP A 7 -13.65 -9.47 -0.55
C ASP A 7 -13.17 -10.91 -0.32
N PHE A 8 -12.02 -11.10 0.35
CA PHE A 8 -11.47 -12.41 0.69
C PHE A 8 -11.48 -12.62 2.20
N ASN A 9 -11.64 -13.85 2.66
CA ASN A 9 -11.67 -14.14 4.09
C ASN A 9 -10.31 -13.85 4.75
N ASN A 10 -10.30 -12.86 5.66
CA ASN A 10 -9.23 -12.53 6.61
C ASN A 10 -7.84 -12.34 5.98
N ILE A 11 -7.76 -11.61 4.86
CA ILE A 11 -6.46 -11.19 4.34
C ILE A 11 -6.20 -9.75 4.75
N GLU A 12 -5.45 -9.61 5.84
CA GLU A 12 -4.92 -8.35 6.34
C GLU A 12 -3.40 -8.47 6.55
N PHE A 13 -2.66 -7.40 6.26
CA PHE A 13 -1.23 -7.36 6.52
C PHE A 13 -0.72 -5.93 6.65
N GLU A 14 0.40 -5.78 7.35
CA GLU A 14 1.13 -4.54 7.47
C GLU A 14 2.28 -4.49 6.45
N SER A 15 2.52 -3.31 5.89
CA SER A 15 3.57 -3.04 4.91
C SER A 15 4.49 -1.95 5.45
N TYR A 16 5.74 -2.32 5.72
CA TYR A 16 6.81 -1.47 6.25
C TYR A 16 7.95 -1.33 5.25
N MET A 17 8.63 -0.20 5.32
CA MET A 17 9.80 0.07 4.50
C MET A 17 10.97 -0.83 4.92
N ILE A 18 11.60 -1.48 3.95
CA ILE A 18 12.82 -2.25 4.19
C ILE A 18 14.00 -1.28 4.34
N ASN A 19 14.67 -1.33 5.49
CA ASN A 19 15.84 -0.48 5.79
C ASN A 19 17.18 -1.11 5.39
N ASN A 20 17.15 -2.20 4.61
CA ASN A 20 18.34 -3.01 4.36
C ASN A 20 19.13 -2.52 3.15
N ASN A 21 20.45 -2.35 3.31
CA ASN A 21 21.37 -1.93 2.25
C ASN A 21 21.79 -3.10 1.34
N ASN A 22 20.85 -3.98 0.98
CA ASN A 22 21.13 -5.01 -0.02
C ASN A 22 21.24 -4.35 -1.39
N LYS A 23 22.30 -4.68 -2.13
CA LYS A 23 22.67 -4.03 -3.42
C LYS A 23 21.60 -4.13 -4.50
N GLU A 24 20.64 -5.03 -4.37
CA GLU A 24 19.62 -5.31 -5.38
C GLU A 24 18.34 -4.47 -5.20
N ASN A 25 18.20 -3.79 -4.06
CA ASN A 25 16.94 -3.19 -3.66
C ASN A 25 16.92 -1.67 -3.88
N PHE A 26 15.77 -1.13 -4.25
CA PHE A 26 15.59 0.33 -4.33
C PHE A 26 15.50 0.95 -2.94
N ARG A 27 16.48 1.80 -2.63
CA ARG A 27 16.55 2.55 -1.36
C ARG A 27 15.28 3.41 -1.16
N LEU A 28 14.66 3.31 0.01
CA LEU A 28 13.45 4.04 0.44
C LEU A 28 12.15 3.74 -0.33
N ILE A 29 12.14 2.80 -1.27
CA ILE A 29 10.96 2.45 -2.07
C ILE A 29 10.46 1.05 -1.70
N GLU A 30 11.38 0.15 -1.36
CA GLU A 30 10.99 -1.22 -1.08
C GLU A 30 10.30 -1.40 0.27
N VAL A 31 9.35 -2.32 0.25
CA VAL A 31 8.56 -2.75 1.40
C VAL A 31 8.65 -4.26 1.56
N ASP A 32 8.46 -4.72 2.79
CA ASP A 32 8.47 -6.14 3.16
C ASP A 32 7.30 -6.91 2.52
N ASN A 33 6.08 -6.38 2.68
CA ASN A 33 4.85 -6.96 2.16
C ASN A 33 4.30 -6.04 1.07
N LYS A 34 4.32 -6.52 -0.17
CA LYS A 34 3.82 -5.79 -1.34
C LYS A 34 2.32 -6.04 -1.50
N THR A 35 1.55 -5.01 -1.82
CA THR A 35 0.15 -5.16 -2.23
C THR A 35 0.05 -5.79 -3.61
N ILE A 36 -0.56 -6.96 -3.67
CA ILE A 36 -0.76 -7.72 -4.90
C ILE A 36 -2.16 -7.41 -5.41
N MET A 37 -2.24 -6.94 -6.65
CA MET A 37 -3.50 -6.60 -7.30
C MET A 37 -3.57 -7.25 -8.69
N PRO A 38 -4.75 -7.76 -9.11
CA PRO A 38 -4.92 -8.37 -10.42
C PRO A 38 -4.87 -7.31 -11.53
N PHE A 39 -4.23 -7.63 -12.64
CA PHE A 39 -4.14 -6.73 -13.80
C PHE A 39 -5.42 -6.77 -14.64
N LYS A 40 -5.84 -5.61 -15.17
CA LYS A 40 -7.06 -5.42 -16.01
C LYS A 40 -8.39 -5.74 -15.34
N PHE A 41 -8.45 -5.60 -14.01
CA PHE A 41 -9.71 -5.62 -13.28
C PHE A 41 -10.03 -4.22 -12.74
N ASN A 42 -11.33 -3.94 -12.60
CA ASN A 42 -11.77 -2.73 -11.90
C ASN A 42 -11.59 -2.94 -10.40
N ILE A 43 -10.70 -2.17 -9.80
CA ILE A 43 -10.39 -2.23 -8.36
C ILE A 43 -10.96 -0.98 -7.69
N ARG A 44 -11.61 -1.16 -6.55
CA ARG A 44 -12.04 -0.07 -5.66
C ARG A 44 -11.07 0.00 -4.49
N LEU A 45 -10.50 1.17 -4.24
CA LEU A 45 -9.68 1.45 -3.06
C LEU A 45 -10.49 2.27 -2.06
N LEU A 46 -10.53 1.83 -0.80
CA LEU A 46 -11.01 2.61 0.33
C LEU A 46 -9.80 2.94 1.21
N ILE A 47 -9.63 4.21 1.55
CA ILE A 47 -8.44 4.69 2.24
C ILE A 47 -8.89 5.58 3.40
N THR A 48 -8.38 5.29 4.59
CA THR A 48 -8.60 6.02 5.83
C THR A 48 -7.31 6.02 6.65
N SER A 49 -7.26 6.79 7.74
CA SER A 49 -6.16 6.75 8.69
C SER A 49 -6.66 6.39 10.09
N GLU A 50 -5.78 5.82 10.92
CA GLU A 50 -6.09 5.49 12.32
C GLU A 50 -5.60 6.58 13.29
N ASP A 51 -4.62 7.40 12.88
CA ASP A 51 -3.97 8.40 13.73
C ASP A 51 -4.12 9.83 13.18
N VAL A 52 -3.34 10.18 12.17
CA VAL A 52 -3.23 11.53 11.61
C VAL A 52 -3.45 11.49 10.10
N ILE A 53 -3.45 12.66 9.46
CA ILE A 53 -3.63 12.73 8.01
C ILE A 53 -2.42 12.13 7.30
N HIS A 54 -2.69 11.18 6.41
CA HIS A 54 -1.72 10.61 5.47
C HIS A 54 -2.22 10.76 4.02
N SER A 55 -1.42 10.37 3.04
CA SER A 55 -1.83 10.38 1.63
C SER A 55 -1.25 9.17 0.92
N TRP A 56 -2.13 8.35 0.34
CA TRP A 56 -1.76 7.15 -0.39
C TRP A 56 -1.62 7.49 -1.87
N THR A 57 -0.41 7.29 -2.42
CA THR A 57 -0.06 7.77 -3.76
C THR A 57 0.71 6.72 -4.55
N ILE A 58 0.27 6.45 -5.78
CA ILE A 58 1.01 5.68 -6.79
C ILE A 58 1.02 6.48 -8.10
N PRO A 59 2.10 7.23 -8.40
CA PRO A 59 2.14 8.15 -9.55
C PRO A 59 1.95 7.45 -10.90
N SER A 60 2.49 6.24 -11.07
CA SER A 60 2.40 5.47 -12.31
C SER A 60 0.98 5.00 -12.64
N LEU A 61 0.11 4.89 -11.63
CA LEU A 61 -1.33 4.61 -11.79
C LEU A 61 -2.15 5.90 -11.87
N GLY A 62 -1.54 7.07 -11.65
CA GLY A 62 -2.24 8.35 -11.58
C GLY A 62 -3.15 8.48 -10.35
N ILE A 63 -2.86 7.75 -9.26
CA ILE A 63 -3.69 7.73 -8.05
C ILE A 63 -2.98 8.51 -6.94
N LYS A 64 -3.71 9.44 -6.33
CA LYS A 64 -3.38 10.10 -5.05
C LYS A 64 -4.68 10.33 -4.30
N MET A 65 -4.78 9.84 -3.07
CA MET A 65 -5.95 10.05 -2.23
C MET A 65 -5.53 10.23 -0.78
N ASP A 66 -6.12 11.23 -0.12
CA ASP A 66 -5.81 11.54 1.27
C ASP A 66 -6.52 10.56 2.21
N ALA A 67 -5.79 10.10 3.22
CA ALA A 67 -6.25 9.26 4.30
C ALA A 67 -6.54 10.17 5.50
N ILE A 68 -7.83 10.40 5.78
CA ILE A 68 -8.29 11.30 6.85
C ILE A 68 -8.91 10.41 7.94
N PRO A 69 -8.55 10.60 9.23
CA PRO A 69 -9.15 9.87 10.35
C PRO A 69 -10.65 10.12 10.51
#